data_AF-C6LIN7-F1
#
_entry.id   AF-C6LIN7-F1
#
_cell.length_a   1.000
_cell.length_b   1.000
_cell.length_c   1.000
_cell.angle_alpha   90.00
_cell.angle_beta   90.00
_cell.angle_gamma   90.00
#
_symmetry.space_group_name_H-M   'P 1'
#
loop_
_entity.id
_entity.type
_entity.pdbx_description
1 polymer ?
#
loop_
_entity_poly.entity_id
_entity_poly.type
_entity_poly.pdbx_seq_one_letter_code
_entity_poly.pdbx_strand_id
1 'polypeptide(L)'
;MITEQNDIKHYHKPLRDDRGFFFLSNGRDIMLKKTLTYKDYNNVERTETHLFNLSEAELTEMEMGTEGGYAEMLQNIIDAKDQVALIRTFKKIILKAYGVKSPDGREFIKSKKISKKFSHTEAFNMLYMELVTDTDAAIQFVNGIMPAKLMEKVKAKQEEAEKKEVTESPVLPGETEA
;
A
#
# COMPACT_ATOMS: atom_id res chain seq x y z
N MET A 1 -33.21 35.51 -14.21
CA MET A 1 -33.01 35.00 -12.84
C MET A 1 -32.67 33.53 -12.99
N ILE A 2 -31.44 33.13 -12.64
CA ILE A 2 -30.96 31.75 -12.75
C ILE A 2 -30.66 31.30 -11.32
N THR A 3 -31.27 30.19 -10.90
CA THR A 3 -30.92 29.40 -9.70
C THR A 3 -31.57 28.03 -9.87
N GLU A 4 -31.00 26.90 -9.52
CA GLU A 4 -29.63 26.39 -9.32
C GLU A 4 -29.82 24.86 -9.16
N GLN A 5 -28.77 24.08 -9.40
CA GLN A 5 -28.80 22.61 -9.40
C GLN A 5 -29.25 22.01 -8.05
N ASN A 6 -29.92 20.85 -8.11
CA ASN A 6 -30.11 19.98 -6.96
C ASN A 6 -29.30 18.69 -7.16
N ASP A 7 -28.17 18.62 -6.47
CA ASP A 7 -27.19 17.54 -6.48
C ASP A 7 -27.73 16.24 -5.90
N ILE A 8 -27.57 15.15 -6.65
CA ILE A 8 -27.80 13.78 -6.20
C ILE A 8 -26.57 13.31 -5.43
N LYS A 9 -26.66 13.27 -4.09
CA LYS A 9 -25.65 12.61 -3.25
C LYS A 9 -25.85 11.09 -3.29
N HIS A 10 -25.09 10.38 -4.13
CA HIS A 10 -24.90 8.94 -3.99
C HIS A 10 -23.84 8.65 -2.93
N TYR A 11 -24.27 8.44 -1.69
CA TYR A 11 -23.44 7.84 -0.65
C TYR A 11 -23.48 6.31 -0.81
N HIS A 12 -22.40 5.72 -1.32
CA HIS A 12 -22.20 4.27 -1.26
C HIS A 12 -21.86 3.87 0.19
N LYS A 13 -22.64 2.94 0.73
CA LYS A 13 -22.47 2.31 2.05
C LYS A 13 -21.12 1.59 2.12
N PRO A 14 -20.34 1.71 3.21
CA PRO A 14 -19.06 1.00 3.36
C PRO A 14 -19.29 -0.52 3.44
N LEU A 15 -18.49 -1.28 2.69
CA LEU A 15 -18.43 -2.73 2.78
C LEU A 15 -17.79 -3.10 4.12
N ARG A 16 -18.54 -3.83 4.94
CA ARG A 16 -18.12 -4.35 6.24
C ARG A 16 -17.35 -5.66 5.99
N ASP A 17 -16.11 -5.75 6.47
CA ASP A 17 -15.47 -7.05 6.66
C ASP A 17 -15.85 -7.64 8.02
N ASP A 18 -15.85 -8.97 8.14
CA ASP A 18 -16.19 -9.68 9.38
C ASP A 18 -15.16 -9.49 10.50
N ARG A 19 -14.05 -8.77 10.22
CA ARG A 19 -12.95 -8.47 11.14
C ARG A 19 -13.03 -7.05 11.73
N GLY A 20 -14.04 -6.25 11.34
CA GLY A 20 -14.31 -4.94 11.93
C GLY A 20 -13.41 -3.80 11.41
N PHE A 21 -12.72 -3.98 10.28
CA PHE A 21 -11.81 -2.96 9.75
C PHE A 21 -12.48 -2.09 8.67
N PHE A 22 -12.36 -0.76 8.83
CA PHE A 22 -12.84 0.21 7.85
C PHE A 22 -11.67 0.75 7.03
N PHE A 23 -11.68 0.49 5.72
CA PHE A 23 -10.85 1.18 4.75
C PHE A 23 -11.65 2.33 4.13
N LEU A 24 -11.39 3.56 4.57
CA LEU A 24 -11.98 4.74 3.96
C LEU A 24 -11.09 5.22 2.82
N SER A 25 -11.41 4.81 1.59
CA SER A 25 -10.91 5.47 0.38
C SER A 25 -12.03 6.33 -0.20
N ASN A 26 -12.08 7.60 0.22
CA ASN A 26 -12.91 8.64 -0.41
C ASN A 26 -12.07 9.91 -0.55
N GLY A 27 -11.62 10.21 -1.78
CA GLY A 27 -11.08 11.51 -2.18
C GLY A 27 -9.68 11.87 -1.66
N ARG A 28 -8.67 11.85 -2.54
CA ARG A 28 -7.39 12.58 -2.42
C ARG A 28 -6.60 12.44 -1.09
N ASP A 29 -6.73 11.37 -0.33
CA ASP A 29 -5.80 11.13 0.78
C ASP A 29 -4.48 10.57 0.22
N ILE A 30 -3.44 11.40 0.26
CA ILE A 30 -2.04 11.04 -0.03
C ILE A 30 -1.43 10.07 1.01
N MET A 31 -2.20 9.61 2.00
CA MET A 31 -1.74 8.82 3.14
C MET A 31 -2.71 7.67 3.42
N LEU A 32 -2.16 6.47 3.62
CA LEU A 32 -2.90 5.32 4.13
C LEU A 32 -3.25 5.53 5.60
N LYS A 33 -4.53 5.32 5.94
CA LYS A 33 -5.04 5.29 7.31
C LYS A 33 -5.35 3.85 7.70
N LYS A 34 -4.76 3.34 8.77
CA LYS A 34 -5.12 2.04 9.36
C LYS A 34 -5.63 2.27 10.78
N THR A 35 -6.90 1.94 11.00
CA THR A 35 -7.48 1.91 12.34
C THR A 35 -7.29 0.52 12.92
N LEU A 36 -6.58 0.42 14.03
CA LEU A 36 -6.24 -0.84 14.70
C LEU A 36 -6.92 -0.90 16.06
N THR A 37 -7.55 -2.03 16.35
CA THR A 37 -8.13 -2.30 17.68
C THR A 37 -7.33 -3.40 18.35
N TYR A 38 -6.73 -3.13 19.50
CA TYR A 38 -5.82 -4.04 20.20
C TYR A 38 -5.87 -3.85 21.72
N LYS A 39 -5.35 -4.82 22.48
CA LYS A 39 -5.10 -4.66 23.92
C LYS A 39 -3.68 -4.19 24.15
N ASP A 40 -3.51 -3.15 24.96
CA ASP A 40 -2.18 -2.68 25.36
C ASP A 40 -1.56 -3.55 26.46
N TYR A 41 -0.35 -3.20 26.90
CA TYR A 41 0.36 -3.94 27.97
C TYR A 41 -0.33 -3.88 29.34
N ASN A 42 -1.34 -3.02 29.52
CA ASN A 42 -2.19 -2.98 30.71
C ASN A 42 -3.52 -3.74 30.48
N ASN A 43 -3.63 -4.51 29.39
CA ASN A 43 -4.86 -5.19 28.95
C ASN A 43 -6.04 -4.26 28.66
N VAL A 44 -5.80 -2.96 28.45
CA VAL A 44 -6.83 -2.01 28.07
C VAL A 44 -7.04 -2.06 26.56
N GLU A 45 -8.29 -2.22 26.14
CA GLU A 45 -8.64 -2.17 24.72
C GLU A 45 -8.51 -0.73 24.20
N ARG A 46 -7.82 -0.59 23.06
CA ARG A 46 -7.61 0.68 22.37
C ARG A 46 -8.01 0.53 20.92
N THR A 47 -8.59 1.59 20.37
CA THR A 47 -8.81 1.75 18.93
C THR A 47 -8.12 3.03 18.49
N GLU A 48 -7.06 2.89 17.70
CA GLU A 48 -6.21 4.01 17.27
C GLU A 48 -6.06 4.02 15.75
N THR A 49 -6.06 5.22 15.15
CA THR A 49 -5.77 5.39 13.73
C THR A 49 -4.31 5.76 13.54
N HIS A 50 -3.62 4.99 12.71
CA HIS A 50 -2.22 5.20 12.33
C HIS A 50 -2.12 5.59 10.87
N LEU A 51 -1.16 6.47 10.57
CA LEU A 51 -0.96 7.04 9.24
C LEU A 51 0.35 6.53 8.64
N PHE A 52 0.29 6.19 7.36
CA PHE A 52 1.42 5.68 6.60
C PHE A 52 1.47 6.35 5.22
N ASN A 53 2.66 6.70 4.77
CA ASN A 53 2.87 7.26 3.45
C ASN A 53 4.36 7.18 3.09
N LEU A 54 4.70 6.95 1.83
CA LEU A 54 6.03 7.15 1.26
C LEU A 54 5.91 8.23 0.19
N SER A 55 6.70 9.29 0.31
CA SER A 55 6.76 10.32 -0.72
C SER A 55 7.48 9.82 -1.96
N GLU A 56 7.23 10.47 -3.10
CA GLU A 56 7.94 10.19 -4.35
C GLU A 56 9.46 10.32 -4.18
N ALA A 57 9.92 11.35 -3.46
CA ALA A 57 11.34 11.56 -3.17
C ALA A 57 11.94 10.40 -2.35
N GLU A 58 11.22 9.89 -1.34
CA GLU A 58 11.69 8.75 -0.55
C GLU A 58 11.76 7.47 -1.37
N LEU A 59 10.81 7.25 -2.27
CA LEU A 59 10.82 6.10 -3.18
C LEU A 59 11.96 6.20 -4.18
N THR A 60 12.21 7.38 -4.75
CA THR A 60 13.36 7.61 -5.64
C THR A 60 14.69 7.40 -4.90
N GLU A 61 14.82 7.90 -3.66
CA GLU A 61 16.01 7.67 -2.83
C GLU A 61 16.21 6.17 -2.56
N MET A 62 15.14 5.45 -2.25
CA MET A 62 15.19 4.00 -2.04
C MET A 62 15.61 3.26 -3.31
N GLU A 63 15.05 3.63 -4.45
CA GLU A 63 15.37 3.06 -5.76
C GLU A 63 16.84 3.27 -6.10
N MET A 64 17.33 4.51 -5.99
CA MET A 64 18.73 4.86 -6.31
C MET A 64 19.73 4.32 -5.28
N GLY A 65 19.31 4.15 -4.02
CA GLY A 65 20.14 3.67 -2.93
C GLY A 65 20.22 2.14 -2.81
N THR A 66 19.49 1.40 -3.66
CA THR A 66 19.49 -0.06 -3.68
C THR A 66 20.20 -0.53 -4.94
N GLU A 67 21.20 -1.39 -4.79
CA GLU A 67 21.89 -2.00 -5.94
C GLU A 67 20.89 -2.80 -6.79
N GLY A 68 20.82 -2.52 -8.09
CA GLY A 68 19.80 -3.08 -8.99
C GLY A 68 18.42 -2.42 -8.89
N GLY A 69 18.20 -1.48 -7.97
CA GLY A 69 16.89 -0.84 -7.78
C GLY A 69 16.03 -1.53 -6.71
N TYR A 70 15.19 -0.74 -6.04
CA TYR A 70 14.35 -1.23 -4.95
C TYR A 70 13.19 -2.08 -5.47
N ALA A 71 12.62 -1.69 -6.61
CA ALA A 71 11.59 -2.47 -7.29
C ALA A 71 12.12 -3.87 -7.69
N GLU A 72 13.32 -3.93 -8.26
CA GLU A 72 13.96 -5.19 -8.65
C GLU A 72 14.29 -6.05 -7.42
N MET A 73 14.83 -5.46 -6.35
CA MET A 73 15.04 -6.16 -5.08
C MET A 73 13.74 -6.80 -4.56
N LEU A 74 12.62 -6.08 -4.57
CA LEU A 74 11.33 -6.61 -4.13
C LEU A 74 10.85 -7.76 -5.02
N GLN A 75 10.94 -7.60 -6.35
CA GLN A 75 10.54 -8.63 -7.29
C GLN A 75 11.37 -9.91 -7.09
N ASN A 76 12.70 -9.78 -6.94
CA ASN A 76 13.60 -10.90 -6.70
C ASN A 76 13.26 -11.66 -5.41
N ILE A 77 12.87 -10.94 -4.34
CA ILE A 77 12.43 -11.58 -3.08
C ILE A 77 11.13 -12.37 -3.29
N ILE A 78 10.18 -11.82 -4.05
CA ILE A 78 8.90 -12.48 -4.38
C ILE A 78 9.16 -13.74 -5.21
N ASP A 79 9.96 -13.63 -6.27
CA ASP A 79 10.25 -14.72 -7.22
C ASP A 79 11.05 -15.86 -6.55
N ALA A 80 12.00 -15.51 -5.69
CA ALA A 80 12.75 -16.48 -4.88
C ALA A 80 11.90 -17.15 -3.79
N LYS A 81 10.68 -16.66 -3.53
CA LYS A 81 9.82 -17.06 -2.40
C LYS A 81 10.55 -16.98 -1.06
N ASP A 82 11.48 -16.03 -0.91
CA ASP A 82 12.26 -15.85 0.30
C ASP A 82 11.40 -15.13 1.35
N GLN A 83 10.60 -15.92 2.05
CA GLN A 83 9.70 -15.40 3.10
C GLN A 83 10.47 -14.63 4.16
N VAL A 84 11.71 -15.03 4.50
CA VAL A 84 12.51 -14.35 5.53
C VAL A 84 12.94 -12.97 5.04
N ALA A 85 13.44 -12.85 3.81
CA ALA A 85 13.78 -11.57 3.22
C ALA A 85 12.55 -10.67 3.01
N LEU A 86 11.42 -11.24 2.63
CA LEU A 86 10.15 -10.54 2.46
C LEU A 86 9.66 -9.95 3.79
N ILE A 87 9.62 -10.77 4.84
CA ILE A 87 9.25 -10.39 6.20
C ILE A 87 10.16 -9.27 6.73
N ARG A 88 11.49 -9.41 6.57
CA ARG A 88 12.46 -8.37 6.98
C ARG A 88 12.26 -7.06 6.24
N THR A 89 11.86 -7.14 4.98
CA THR A 89 11.60 -5.96 4.14
C THR A 89 10.30 -5.27 4.56
N PHE A 90 9.24 -6.00 4.90
CA PHE A 90 8.00 -5.39 5.41
C PHE A 90 8.20 -4.60 6.68
N LYS A 91 8.96 -5.10 7.66
CA LYS A 91 9.27 -4.33 8.87
C LYS A 91 9.90 -2.98 8.53
N LYS A 92 10.84 -2.94 7.59
CA LYS A 92 11.50 -1.70 7.16
C LYS A 92 10.50 -0.75 6.49
N ILE A 93 9.66 -1.27 5.60
CA ILE A 93 8.66 -0.47 4.88
C ILE A 93 7.65 0.14 5.85
N ILE A 94 7.07 -0.64 6.76
CA ILE A 94 6.10 -0.16 7.75
C ILE A 94 6.69 1.02 8.55
N LEU A 95 7.92 0.86 9.05
CA LEU A 95 8.57 1.87 9.88
C LEU A 95 9.02 3.11 9.10
N LYS A 96 9.38 2.98 7.81
CA LYS A 96 9.73 4.12 6.95
C LYS A 96 8.48 4.86 6.44
N ALA A 97 7.36 4.17 6.30
CA ALA A 97 6.09 4.76 5.91
C ALA A 97 5.37 5.45 7.09
N TYR A 98 5.61 5.01 8.33
CA TYR A 98 4.92 5.54 9.51
C TYR A 98 5.32 6.98 9.86
N GLY A 99 4.34 7.82 10.15
CA GLY A 99 4.54 9.21 10.54
C GLY A 99 3.33 9.84 11.23
N VAL A 100 3.51 11.07 11.68
CA VAL A 100 2.46 11.87 12.33
C VAL A 100 2.16 13.08 11.45
N LYS A 101 0.89 13.25 11.09
CA LYS A 101 0.43 14.43 10.36
C LYS A 101 0.40 15.63 11.30
N SER A 102 0.96 16.77 10.88
CA SER A 102 0.85 18.02 11.64
C SER A 102 -0.61 18.49 11.76
N PRO A 103 -0.98 19.25 12.81
CA PRO A 103 -2.34 19.76 12.97
C PRO A 103 -2.83 20.63 11.81
N ASP A 104 -1.92 21.40 11.19
CA ASP A 104 -2.19 22.22 10.00
C ASP A 104 -2.16 21.42 8.68
N GLY A 105 -1.80 20.14 8.76
CA GLY A 105 -1.75 19.20 7.64
C GLY A 105 -0.63 19.43 6.63
N ARG A 106 0.31 20.35 6.89
CA ARG A 106 1.42 20.67 5.98
C ARG A 106 2.54 19.64 6.02
N GLU A 107 2.72 18.97 7.15
CA GLU A 107 3.83 18.06 7.37
C GLU A 107 3.33 16.65 7.64
N PHE A 108 4.05 15.68 7.09
CA PHE A 108 3.99 14.30 7.51
C PHE A 108 5.31 13.96 8.20
N ILE A 109 5.32 14.13 9.52
CA ILE A 109 6.53 14.14 10.34
C ILE A 109 6.97 12.70 10.57
N LYS A 110 8.13 12.37 10.02
CA LYS A 110 8.80 11.08 10.18
C LYS A 110 10.13 11.26 10.91
N SER A 111 10.44 10.32 11.79
CA SER A 111 11.77 10.24 12.40
C SER A 111 11.99 8.85 12.99
N LYS A 112 13.27 8.48 13.20
CA LYS A 112 13.63 7.24 13.90
C LYS A 112 12.98 7.15 15.28
N LYS A 113 12.81 8.27 15.98
CA LYS A 113 12.16 8.31 17.30
C LYS A 113 10.67 8.00 17.21
N ILE A 114 9.97 8.56 16.22
CA ILE A 114 8.55 8.32 15.98
C ILE A 114 8.31 6.86 15.60
N SER A 115 9.03 6.35 14.60
CA SER A 115 8.85 4.97 14.16
C SER A 115 9.31 3.95 15.20
N LYS A 116 10.38 4.23 15.96
CA LYS A 116 10.80 3.37 17.08
C LYS A 116 9.74 3.30 18.18
N LYS A 117 9.14 4.43 18.56
CA LYS A 117 8.03 4.44 19.54
C LYS A 117 6.86 3.58 19.06
N PHE A 118 6.46 3.72 17.79
CA PHE A 118 5.43 2.87 17.20
C PHE A 118 5.81 1.39 17.21
N SER A 119 7.06 1.04 16.88
CA SER A 119 7.53 -0.35 16.88
C SER A 119 7.48 -1.04 18.25
N HIS A 120 7.28 -0.28 19.33
CA HIS A 120 7.16 -0.79 20.69
C HIS A 120 5.69 -0.90 21.15
N THR A 121 4.71 -0.78 20.26
CA THR A 121 3.28 -0.88 20.62
C THR A 121 2.67 -2.18 20.13
N GLU A 122 1.59 -2.61 20.80
CA GLU A 122 0.78 -3.75 20.35
C GLU A 122 0.05 -3.46 19.03
N ALA A 123 -0.19 -2.19 18.69
CA ALA A 123 -0.66 -1.79 17.36
C ALA A 123 0.34 -2.19 16.26
N PHE A 124 1.64 -1.95 16.47
CA PHE A 124 2.66 -2.40 15.52
C PHE A 124 2.72 -3.93 15.45
N ASN A 125 2.66 -4.62 16.59
CA ASN A 125 2.65 -6.08 16.63
C ASN A 125 1.48 -6.66 15.81
N MET A 126 0.26 -6.16 16.04
CA MET A 126 -0.93 -6.56 15.29
C MET A 126 -0.78 -6.31 13.79
N LEU A 127 -0.38 -5.10 13.39
CA LEU A 127 -0.18 -4.78 11.98
C LEU A 127 0.89 -5.66 11.36
N TYR A 128 2.02 -5.85 12.04
CA TYR A 128 3.10 -6.68 11.52
C TYR A 128 2.66 -8.14 11.33
N MET A 129 1.94 -8.70 12.32
CA MET A 129 1.43 -10.07 12.23
C MET A 129 0.39 -10.24 11.12
N GLU A 130 -0.49 -9.25 10.91
CA GLU A 130 -1.42 -9.22 9.76
C GLU A 130 -0.65 -9.34 8.44
N LEU A 131 0.34 -8.47 8.22
CA LEU A 131 1.03 -8.38 6.92
C LEU A 131 1.96 -9.58 6.63
N VAL A 132 2.46 -10.27 7.65
CA VAL A 132 3.28 -11.49 7.43
C VAL A 132 2.45 -12.77 7.27
N THR A 133 1.16 -12.73 7.59
CA THR A 133 0.26 -13.90 7.49
C THR A 133 -0.77 -13.79 6.37
N ASP A 134 -1.07 -12.57 5.93
CA ASP A 134 -2.08 -12.27 4.91
C ASP A 134 -1.42 -11.51 3.74
N THR A 135 -1.14 -12.24 2.65
CA THR A 135 -0.47 -11.70 1.45
C THR A 135 -1.29 -10.59 0.81
N ASP A 136 -2.62 -10.71 0.78
CA ASP A 136 -3.50 -9.70 0.17
C ASP A 136 -3.49 -8.41 1.00
N ALA A 137 -3.50 -8.53 2.33
CA ALA A 137 -3.34 -7.38 3.21
C ALA A 137 -1.97 -6.70 3.03
N ALA A 138 -0.90 -7.48 2.82
CA ALA A 138 0.43 -6.96 2.52
C ALA A 138 0.46 -6.16 1.21
N ILE A 139 -0.11 -6.71 0.14
CA ILE A 139 -0.22 -6.03 -1.16
C ILE A 139 -1.02 -4.73 -1.03
N GLN A 140 -2.17 -4.77 -0.36
CA GLN A 140 -3.01 -3.59 -0.13
C GLN A 140 -2.29 -2.51 0.68
N PHE A 141 -1.53 -2.92 1.71
CA PHE A 141 -0.72 -1.99 2.51
C PHE A 141 0.34 -1.31 1.65
N VAL A 142 1.12 -2.08 0.88
CA VAL A 142 2.17 -1.53 0.00
C VAL A 142 1.56 -0.57 -1.04
N ASN A 143 0.45 -0.95 -1.67
CA ASN A 143 -0.26 -0.10 -2.62
C ASN A 143 -0.77 1.19 -1.97
N GLY A 144 -1.24 1.11 -0.72
CA GLY A 144 -1.80 2.24 0.00
C GLY A 144 -0.76 3.27 0.46
N ILE A 145 0.48 2.85 0.74
CA ILE A 145 1.54 3.76 1.18
C ILE A 145 2.28 4.42 0.01
N MET A 146 2.11 3.95 -1.23
CA MET A 146 2.75 4.52 -2.41
C MET A 146 1.96 5.73 -2.96
N PRO A 147 2.63 6.72 -3.56
CA PRO A 147 1.96 7.82 -4.24
C PRO A 147 1.09 7.31 -5.39
N ALA A 148 -0.14 7.82 -5.49
CA ALA A 148 -1.08 7.42 -6.54
C ALA A 148 -0.50 7.53 -7.96
N LYS A 149 0.32 8.55 -8.25
CA LYS A 149 1.00 8.73 -9.55
C LYS A 149 1.92 7.58 -9.93
N LEU A 150 2.55 6.91 -8.97
CA LEU A 150 3.38 5.73 -9.21
C LEU A 150 2.51 4.49 -9.46
N MET A 151 1.41 4.35 -8.73
CA MET A 151 0.45 3.26 -8.94
C MET A 151 -0.18 3.30 -10.34
N GLU A 152 -0.52 4.49 -10.85
CA GLU A 152 -1.01 4.64 -12.22
C GLU A 152 0.01 4.18 -13.27
N LYS A 153 1.31 4.44 -13.05
CA LYS A 153 2.38 3.97 -13.95
C LYS A 153 2.58 2.46 -13.87
N VAL A 154 2.45 1.85 -12.69
CA VAL A 154 2.55 0.40 -12.52
C VAL A 154 1.39 -0.30 -13.22
N LYS A 155 0.16 0.20 -13.05
CA LYS A 155 -1.04 -0.32 -13.74
C LYS A 155 -0.94 -0.18 -15.26
N ALA A 156 -0.52 0.98 -15.75
CA ALA A 156 -0.35 1.20 -17.20
C ALA A 156 0.68 0.23 -17.82
N LYS A 157 1.77 -0.07 -17.11
CA LYS A 157 2.78 -1.05 -17.57
C LYS A 157 2.27 -2.49 -17.54
N GLN A 158 1.42 -2.85 -16.58
CA GLN A 158 0.79 -4.18 -16.51
C GLN A 158 -0.22 -4.37 -17.64
N GLU A 159 -1.04 -3.35 -17.92
CA GLU A 159 -1.99 -3.35 -19.05
C GLU A 159 -1.29 -3.38 -20.43
N GLU A 160 -0.11 -2.77 -20.56
CA GLU A 160 0.72 -2.87 -21.77
C GLU A 160 1.38 -4.24 -21.93
N ALA A 161 1.73 -4.93 -20.83
CA ALA A 161 2.28 -6.28 -20.87
C ALA A 161 1.22 -7.32 -21.28
N GLU A 162 0.00 -7.22 -20.73
CA GLU A 162 -1.13 -8.09 -21.11
C GLU A 162 -1.58 -7.89 -22.57
N LYS A 163 -1.43 -6.68 -23.14
CA LYS A 163 -1.74 -6.42 -24.56
C LYS A 163 -0.73 -7.03 -25.53
N LYS A 164 0.53 -7.19 -25.14
CA LYS A 164 1.57 -7.77 -26.02
C LYS A 164 1.47 -9.29 -26.13
N GLU A 165 1.03 -9.96 -25.06
CA GLU A 165 0.87 -11.43 -25.03
C GLU A 165 -0.29 -11.93 -25.93
N VAL A 166 -1.30 -11.09 -26.16
CA VAL A 166 -2.45 -11.42 -27.05
C VAL A 166 -2.11 -11.23 -28.54
N THR A 167 -1.12 -10.40 -28.89
CA THR A 167 -0.80 -10.08 -30.31
C THR A 167 0.25 -10.98 -30.95
N GLU A 168 0.96 -11.82 -30.19
CA GLU A 168 2.06 -12.67 -30.69
C GLU A 168 1.73 -14.17 -30.80
N SER A 169 0.45 -14.57 -30.75
CA SER A 169 0.09 -15.95 -31.11
C SER A 169 0.60 -16.29 -32.52
N PRO A 170 1.43 -17.35 -32.71
CA PRO A 170 1.97 -17.68 -34.02
C PRO A 170 0.83 -18.07 -34.95
N VAL A 171 0.71 -17.37 -36.08
CA VAL A 171 -0.07 -17.87 -37.22
C VAL A 171 0.59 -19.18 -37.65
N LEU A 172 -0.02 -20.31 -37.29
CA LEU A 172 0.36 -21.61 -37.81
C LEU A 172 0.27 -21.52 -39.35
N PRO A 173 1.35 -21.83 -40.10
CA PRO A 173 1.25 -21.88 -41.55
C PRO A 173 0.27 -22.99 -41.92
N GLY A 174 -0.91 -22.57 -42.39
CA GLY A 174 -1.95 -23.43 -42.91
C GLY A 174 -1.38 -24.29 -44.04
N GLU A 175 -1.64 -25.57 -43.91
CA GLU A 175 -1.32 -26.62 -44.87
C GLU A 175 -1.82 -26.22 -46.27
N THR A 176 -0.92 -26.33 -47.25
CA THR A 176 -1.22 -26.13 -48.66
C THR A 176 -2.27 -27.13 -49.13
N GLU A 177 -3.23 -26.61 -49.87
CA GLU A 177 -4.38 -27.25 -50.50
C GLU A 177 -4.02 -28.42 -51.45
N ALA A 178 -4.97 -29.36 -51.53
CA ALA A 178 -5.36 -30.24 -52.64
C ALA A 178 -4.37 -31.30 -53.18
#